data_AF-A0A2R6L502-F1
#
_entry.id   AF-A0A2R6L502-F1
#
_cell.length_a   1.000
_cell.length_b   1.000
_cell.length_c   1.000
_cell.angle_alpha   90.00
_cell.angle_beta   90.00
_cell.angle_gamma   90.00
#
_symmetry.space_group_name_H-M   'P 1'
#
loop_
_entity.id
_entity.type
_entity.pdbx_description
1 polymer ?
#
loop_
_entity_poly.entity_id
_entity_poly.type
_entity_poly.pdbx_seq_one_letter_code
_entity_poly.pdbx_strand_id
1 'polypeptide(L)'
;LADLEADVEGEFEYVRQLRPDASRESSSELYLVAKNRLTAPVREGDVLAVEIEDIGDEGDGIARVEGFTLFVSGVEEGETLEVRVDDVKPRYGFAQPVE
;
A
#
# COMPACT_ATOMS: atom_id res chain seq x y z
N LEU A 1 21.19 1.00 9.16
CA LEU A 1 19.92 1.35 9.85
C LEU A 1 18.97 2.01 8.87
N ALA A 2 19.41 3.04 8.13
CA ALA A 2 18.62 3.64 7.06
C ALA A 2 18.07 2.58 6.08
N ASP A 3 18.91 1.59 5.72
CA ASP A 3 18.48 0.50 4.84
C ASP A 3 17.34 -0.34 5.46
N LEU A 4 17.47 -0.71 6.74
CA LEU A 4 16.44 -1.47 7.45
C LEU A 4 15.15 -0.66 7.66
N GLU A 5 15.26 0.64 7.87
CA GLU A 5 14.10 1.52 8.02
C GLU A 5 13.34 1.62 6.71
N ALA A 6 14.04 1.86 5.59
CA ALA A 6 13.46 1.91 4.26
C ALA A 6 12.80 0.58 3.85
N ASP A 7 13.44 -0.55 4.14
CA ASP A 7 12.89 -1.89 3.88
C ASP A 7 11.57 -2.11 4.65
N VAL A 8 11.49 -1.62 5.89
CA VAL A 8 10.31 -1.80 6.75
C VAL A 8 9.20 -0.80 6.39
N GLU A 9 9.53 0.42 6.00
CA GLU A 9 8.54 1.44 5.59
C GLU A 9 7.75 1.02 4.34
N GLY A 10 8.37 0.36 3.36
CA GLY A 10 7.67 -0.11 2.16
C GLY A 10 6.84 -1.39 2.35
N GLU A 11 7.04 -2.11 3.45
CA GLU A 11 6.39 -3.40 3.75
C GLU A 11 5.20 -3.28 4.72
N PHE A 12 5.02 -2.13 5.38
CA PHE A 12 4.04 -1.96 6.45
C PHE A 12 3.33 -0.61 6.36
N GLU A 13 2.04 -0.59 6.68
CA GLU A 13 1.24 0.65 6.68
C GLU A 13 1.74 1.67 7.71
N TYR A 14 2.27 1.20 8.84
CA TYR A 14 2.78 2.07 9.90
C TYR A 14 4.12 1.57 10.40
N VAL A 15 5.10 2.47 10.49
CA VAL A 15 6.40 2.22 11.10
C VAL A 15 6.72 3.35 12.07
N ARG A 16 7.17 3.00 13.28
CA ARG A 16 7.61 3.99 14.28
C ARG A 16 8.89 3.54 14.97
N GLN A 17 9.83 4.47 15.09
CA GLN A 17 11.00 4.33 15.94
C GLN A 17 10.62 4.53 17.42
N LEU A 18 11.02 3.58 18.27
CA LEU A 18 10.86 3.64 19.73
C LEU A 18 12.22 3.51 20.40
N ARG A 19 12.53 4.45 21.29
CA ARG A 19 13.69 4.41 22.20
C ARG A 19 13.14 4.42 23.64
N PRO A 20 13.07 3.28 24.34
CA PRO A 20 12.67 3.28 25.74
C PRO A 20 13.74 3.96 26.60
N ASP A 21 13.32 4.59 27.68
CA ASP A 21 14.23 5.06 28.73
C ASP A 21 14.92 3.85 29.38
N ALA A 22 16.18 3.64 29.03
CA ALA A 22 16.95 2.51 29.53
C ALA A 22 17.21 2.66 31.04
N SER A 23 16.93 1.61 31.80
CA SER A 23 17.26 1.55 33.24
C SER A 23 18.74 1.23 33.53
N ARG A 24 19.56 1.05 32.49
CA ARG A 24 21.00 0.76 32.59
C ARG A 24 21.79 1.58 31.57
N GLU A 25 22.93 2.13 32.01
CA GLU A 25 23.78 3.12 31.29
C GLU A 25 24.43 2.62 29.99
N SER A 26 24.13 1.40 29.51
CA SER A 26 24.74 0.81 28.31
C SER A 26 23.74 0.26 27.28
N SER A 27 22.43 0.39 27.50
CA SER A 27 21.44 -0.07 26.51
C SER A 27 20.93 1.09 25.65
N SER A 28 21.47 1.23 24.44
CA SER A 28 20.91 2.08 23.39
C SER A 28 20.05 1.23 22.45
N GLU A 29 18.97 0.66 22.98
CA GLU A 29 18.04 -0.13 22.17
C GLU A 29 17.15 0.80 21.36
N LEU A 30 17.20 0.65 20.04
CA LEU A 30 16.28 1.27 19.09
C LEU A 30 15.40 0.17 18.51
N TYR A 31 14.09 0.31 18.67
CA TYR A 31 13.11 -0.59 18.07
C TYR A 31 12.43 0.10 16.90
N LEU A 32 12.24 -0.63 15.80
CA LEU A 32 11.27 -0.31 14.76
C LEU A 32 10.01 -1.11 15.06
N VAL A 33 8.93 -0.40 15.40
CA VAL A 33 7.61 -1.01 15.64
C VAL A 33 6.78 -0.79 14.39
N ALA A 34 6.61 -1.86 13.61
CA ALA A 34 5.80 -1.85 12.40
C ALA A 34 4.43 -2.49 12.66
N LYS A 35 3.37 -1.98 12.01
CA LYS A 35 2.01 -2.52 12.08
C LYS A 35 1.42 -2.66 10.69
N ASN A 36 0.54 -3.66 10.54
CA ASN A 36 -0.20 -3.96 9.31
C ASN A 36 0.72 -4.19 8.11
N ARG A 37 1.34 -5.38 8.07
CA ARG A 37 2.17 -5.78 6.93
C ARG A 37 1.33 -5.80 5.65
N LEU A 38 1.83 -5.15 4.60
CA LEU A 38 1.25 -5.15 3.28
C LEU A 38 1.62 -6.45 2.57
N THR A 39 0.65 -7.32 2.37
CA THR A 39 0.82 -8.59 1.63
C THR A 39 0.12 -8.54 0.28
N ALA A 40 -0.22 -7.34 -0.19
CA ALA A 40 -0.84 -7.11 -1.47
C ALA A 40 0.10 -7.54 -2.61
N PRO A 41 -0.44 -7.97 -3.76
CA PRO A 41 0.33 -8.28 -4.97
C PRO A 41 0.86 -7.01 -5.67
N VAL A 42 0.53 -5.83 -5.16
CA VAL A 42 0.90 -4.52 -5.73
C VAL A 42 1.55 -3.63 -4.67
N ARG A 43 2.32 -2.64 -5.13
CA ARG A 43 2.96 -1.60 -4.32
C ARG A 43 2.59 -0.21 -4.82
N GLU A 44 2.74 0.78 -3.95
CA GLU A 44 2.60 2.18 -4.33
C GLU A 44 3.58 2.53 -5.47
N GLY A 45 3.07 3.21 -6.50
CA GLY A 45 3.82 3.55 -7.69
C GLY A 45 3.85 2.49 -8.79
N ASP A 46 3.36 1.27 -8.54
CA ASP A 46 3.23 0.26 -9.59
C ASP A 46 2.28 0.75 -10.69
N VAL A 47 2.61 0.44 -11.94
CA VAL A 47 1.77 0.67 -13.11
C VAL A 47 1.38 -0.67 -13.71
N LEU A 48 0.09 -0.89 -13.90
CA LEU A 48 -0.46 -2.16 -14.37
C LEU A 48 -1.68 -1.95 -15.25
N ALA A 49 -1.84 -2.82 -16.25
CA ALA A 49 -3.07 -2.91 -17.03
C ALA A 49 -4.12 -3.71 -16.25
N VAL A 50 -5.29 -3.10 -16.04
CA VAL A 50 -6.41 -3.72 -15.32
C VAL A 50 -7.70 -3.59 -16.12
N GLU A 51 -8.62 -4.52 -15.86
CA GLU A 51 -10.01 -4.43 -16.31
C GLU A 51 -10.87 -3.93 -15.15
N ILE A 52 -11.76 -2.98 -15.43
CA ILE A 52 -12.74 -2.48 -14.47
C ILE A 52 -13.96 -3.42 -14.50
N GLU A 53 -14.09 -4.26 -13.47
CA GLU A 53 -15.11 -5.31 -13.39
C GLU A 53 -16.48 -4.78 -12.94
N ASP A 54 -16.52 -3.68 -12.18
CA ASP A 54 -17.72 -3.13 -11.56
C ASP A 54 -17.49 -1.66 -11.13
N ILE A 55 -18.55 -0.94 -10.74
CA ILE A 55 -18.48 0.41 -10.15
C ILE A 55 -19.05 0.37 -8.73
N GLY A 56 -18.27 0.85 -7.76
CA GLY A 56 -18.68 0.96 -6.36
C GLY A 56 -19.70 2.09 -6.11
N ASP A 57 -20.34 2.07 -4.95
CA ASP A 57 -21.39 3.03 -4.57
C ASP A 57 -20.91 4.50 -4.57
N GLU A 58 -19.61 4.73 -4.36
CA GLU A 58 -18.98 6.06 -4.36
C GLU A 58 -18.58 6.54 -5.77
N GLY A 59 -18.77 5.70 -6.79
CA GLY A 59 -18.45 6.00 -8.19
C GLY A 59 -17.04 5.57 -8.62
N ASP A 60 -16.28 4.92 -7.74
CA ASP A 60 -14.96 4.36 -8.07
C ASP A 60 -15.12 3.02 -8.81
N GLY A 61 -14.31 2.81 -9.85
CA GLY A 61 -14.20 1.53 -10.53
C GLY A 61 -13.52 0.47 -9.67
N ILE A 62 -13.92 -0.78 -9.84
CA ILE A 62 -13.42 -1.92 -9.08
C ILE A 62 -12.63 -2.82 -10.02
N ALA A 63 -11.31 -2.88 -9.83
CA ALA A 63 -10.42 -3.82 -10.49
C ALA A 63 -9.94 -4.90 -9.50
N ARG A 64 -9.65 -6.10 -10.01
CA ARG A 64 -9.07 -7.19 -9.22
C ARG A 64 -7.72 -7.65 -9.77
N VAL A 65 -6.71 -7.60 -8.91
CA VAL A 65 -5.35 -8.09 -9.21
C VAL A 65 -5.07 -9.27 -8.30
N GLU A 66 -5.05 -10.48 -8.85
CA GLU A 66 -4.85 -11.72 -8.06
C GLU A 66 -5.81 -11.83 -6.84
N GLY A 67 -7.04 -11.34 -7.00
CA GLY A 67 -8.05 -11.29 -5.94
C GLY A 67 -7.93 -10.13 -4.95
N PHE A 68 -6.93 -9.24 -5.12
CA PHE A 68 -6.80 -7.99 -4.39
C PHE A 68 -7.58 -6.87 -5.08
N THR A 69 -8.43 -6.17 -4.32
CA THR A 69 -9.28 -5.11 -4.86
C THR A 69 -8.50 -3.80 -5.01
N LEU A 70 -8.55 -3.22 -6.20
CA LEU A 70 -8.11 -1.85 -6.49
C LEU A 70 -9.33 -0.98 -6.81
N PHE A 71 -9.45 0.13 -6.09
CA PHE A 71 -10.41 1.18 -6.39
C PHE A 71 -9.76 2.18 -7.34
N VAL A 72 -10.35 2.36 -8.52
CA VAL A 72 -9.82 3.19 -9.60
C VAL A 72 -10.75 4.38 -9.81
N SER A 73 -10.23 5.59 -9.63
CA SER A 73 -11.05 6.80 -9.79
C SER A 73 -11.17 7.23 -11.26
N GLY A 74 -12.33 7.74 -11.66
CA GLY A 74 -12.54 8.37 -12.97
C GLY A 74 -12.60 7.42 -14.15
N VAL A 75 -13.12 6.20 -13.95
CA VAL A 75 -13.26 5.15 -14.97
C VAL A 75 -14.68 4.62 -15.04
N GLU A 76 -14.99 3.89 -16.10
CA GLU A 76 -16.27 3.25 -16.37
C GLU A 76 -16.15 1.72 -16.34
N GLU A 77 -17.27 1.04 -16.10
CA GLU A 77 -17.33 -0.43 -16.10
C GLU A 77 -16.98 -0.99 -17.50
N GLY A 78 -16.18 -2.06 -17.53
CA GLY A 78 -15.79 -2.75 -18.75
C GLY A 78 -14.60 -2.10 -19.48
N GLU A 79 -14.05 -0.99 -18.96
CA GLU A 79 -12.82 -0.43 -19.50
C GLU A 79 -11.60 -1.30 -19.15
N THR A 80 -10.63 -1.34 -20.07
CA THR A 80 -9.31 -1.93 -19.82
C THR A 80 -8.26 -0.87 -20.10
N LEU A 81 -7.51 -0.49 -19.06
CA LEU A 81 -6.57 0.62 -19.12
C LEU A 81 -5.38 0.40 -18.17
N GLU A 82 -4.32 1.16 -18.40
CA GLU A 82 -3.20 1.23 -17.46
C GLU A 82 -3.55 2.16 -16.30
N VAL A 83 -3.25 1.73 -15.08
CA VAL A 83 -3.46 2.48 -13.86
C VAL A 83 -2.18 2.52 -13.03
N ARG A 84 -1.95 3.62 -12.31
CA ARG A 84 -0.90 3.76 -11.30
C ARG A 84 -1.50 3.59 -9.92
N VAL A 85 -0.89 2.73 -9.10
CA VAL A 85 -1.26 2.57 -7.68
C VAL A 85 -0.78 3.77 -6.88
N ASP A 86 -1.68 4.37 -6.11
CA ASP A 86 -1.44 5.54 -5.27
C ASP A 86 -1.20 5.19 -3.80
N ASP A 87 -1.98 4.25 -3.28
CA ASP A 87 -1.95 3.87 -1.86
C ASP A 87 -2.37 2.40 -1.73
N VAL A 88 -1.66 1.66 -0.88
CA VAL A 88 -1.92 0.24 -0.62
C VAL A 88 -2.28 0.05 0.84
N LYS A 89 -3.52 -0.37 1.09
CA LYS A 89 -3.97 -0.83 2.39
C LYS A 89 -3.81 -2.35 2.51
N PRO A 90 -3.88 -2.91 3.73
CA PRO A 90 -3.70 -4.36 3.92
C PRO A 90 -4.68 -5.26 3.16
N ARG A 91 -5.83 -4.73 2.72
CA ARG A 91 -6.91 -5.51 2.08
C ARG A 91 -7.35 -4.99 0.71
N TYR A 92 -6.97 -3.76 0.35
CA TYR A 92 -7.37 -3.10 -0.90
C TYR A 92 -6.38 -1.97 -1.20
N GLY A 93 -6.41 -1.43 -2.41
CA GLY A 93 -5.60 -0.27 -2.78
C GLY A 93 -6.40 0.74 -3.59
N PHE A 94 -5.80 1.91 -3.80
CA PHE A 94 -6.32 2.97 -4.64
C PHE A 94 -5.39 3.17 -5.82
N ALA A 95 -5.97 3.46 -6.98
CA ALA A 95 -5.24 3.72 -8.21
C ALA A 95 -5.96 4.76 -9.06
N GLN A 96 -5.24 5.30 -10.05
CA GLN A 96 -5.77 6.23 -11.03
C GLN A 96 -5.26 5.86 -12.43
N PRO A 97 -6.03 6.16 -13.50
CA PRO A 97 -5.57 6.03 -14.88
C PRO A 97 -4.21 6.73 -15.09
N VAL A 98 -3.32 6.12 -15.87
CA VAL A 98 -2.17 6.85 -16.41
C VAL A 98 -2.59 7.59 -17.68
N GLU A 99 -2.17 8.86 -17.83
CA GLU A 99 -2.41 9.65 -19.06
C GLU A 99 -1.67 9.09 -20.28
#